data_AF-A0A7S1S2K5-F1
#
_entry.id   AF-A0A7S1S2K5-F1
#
_cell.length_a   1.000
_cell.length_b   1.000
_cell.length_c   1.000
_cell.angle_alpha   90.00
_cell.angle_beta   90.00
_cell.angle_gamma   90.00
#
_symmetry.space_group_name_H-M   'P 1'
#
loop_
_entity.id
_entity.type
_entity.pdbx_description
1 polymer ?
#
loop_
_entity_poly.entity_id
_entity_poly.type
_entity_poly.pdbx_seq_one_letter_code
_entity_poly.pdbx_strand_id
1 'polypeptide(L)'
;SLRVWRLFGVAAPSAFASTPLPIDPLVLPVSVKVERPLERSGVFAFLSDLYEGTEFDLTQGVIAGPFGNPFWREGGNATRFLGQLPRGISIARTLYSMVGQSRPSSEAVMWFAADTPVTSVYVPFYPAAGDRHAEAYSKGTMAEFTRESAWWSFDFVSNWASAMHWRNASEHFIYPLKRQLYGEMSSEMAIVEARARKEGVQVLAEWQAATQQRVVDRWWRLADEMIVAYNDGFFNDAKTRRFGTALGYPEWWARQVGFNQDIHPIFVKRDILADELFEKDAQVRPPDFKVPRSKLPGHFDFRKGTWLYTHPPPPSGLPEWAAPLSGLPAWSLQCLCTLGALVVGVAGGRAHARGGM
;
A
#
# COMPACT_ATOMS: atom_id res chain seq x y z
N SER A 1 1.11 -12.45 10.03
CA SER A 1 0.35 -11.32 9.43
C SER A 1 1.36 -10.25 9.08
N LEU A 2 1.45 -9.84 7.80
CA LEU A 2 2.47 -8.88 7.35
C LEU A 2 2.43 -7.55 8.12
N ARG A 3 1.23 -6.99 8.33
CA ARG A 3 1.01 -5.76 9.09
C ARG A 3 1.53 -5.86 10.54
N VAL A 4 1.23 -6.98 11.21
CA VAL A 4 1.68 -7.21 12.60
C VAL A 4 3.20 -7.33 12.65
N TRP A 5 3.79 -8.11 11.74
CA TRP A 5 5.24 -8.23 11.62
C TRP A 5 5.91 -6.86 11.43
N ARG A 6 5.36 -6.00 10.54
CA ARG A 6 5.89 -4.66 10.32
C ARG A 6 5.79 -3.78 11.57
N LEU A 7 4.62 -3.72 12.20
CA LEU A 7 4.43 -2.89 13.40
C LEU A 7 5.35 -3.33 14.54
N PHE A 8 5.58 -4.63 14.70
CA PHE A 8 6.57 -5.14 15.65
C PHE A 8 8.00 -4.74 15.27
N GLY A 9 8.33 -4.76 13.98
CA GLY A 9 9.59 -4.26 13.46
C GLY A 9 9.83 -2.76 13.70
N VAL A 10 8.78 -1.94 13.75
CA VAL A 10 8.91 -0.53 14.11
C VAL A 10 8.98 -0.35 15.63
N ALA A 11 8.22 -1.14 16.40
CA ALA A 11 8.17 -1.07 17.86
C ALA A 11 9.43 -1.63 18.56
N ALA A 12 10.01 -2.70 18.01
CA ALA A 12 11.22 -3.37 18.49
C ALA A 12 12.19 -3.68 17.33
N PRO A 13 12.83 -2.64 16.75
CA PRO A 13 13.69 -2.78 15.58
C PRO A 13 14.83 -3.80 15.72
N SER A 14 15.49 -3.88 16.87
CA SER A 14 16.60 -4.79 17.13
C SER A 14 16.13 -6.25 17.16
N ALA A 15 14.99 -6.53 17.81
CA ALA A 15 14.43 -7.88 17.87
C ALA A 15 13.90 -8.39 16.52
N PHE A 16 13.57 -7.48 15.60
CA PHE A 16 12.99 -7.79 14.30
C PHE A 16 13.90 -7.41 13.12
N ALA A 17 15.15 -7.01 13.38
CA ALA A 17 16.09 -6.56 12.34
C ALA A 17 16.34 -7.65 11.30
N SER A 18 16.47 -8.90 11.75
CA SER A 18 16.77 -10.09 10.93
C SER A 18 15.65 -11.13 10.97
N THR A 19 14.47 -10.79 11.50
CA THR A 19 13.35 -11.72 11.63
C THR A 19 12.56 -11.73 10.32
N PRO A 20 12.62 -12.80 9.50
CA PRO A 20 11.84 -12.89 8.27
C PRO A 20 10.34 -12.94 8.60
N LEU A 21 9.50 -12.54 7.64
CA LEU A 21 8.05 -12.71 7.78
C LEU A 21 7.71 -14.21 7.97
N PRO A 22 7.14 -14.63 9.11
CA PRO A 22 6.74 -16.01 9.28
C PRO A 22 5.57 -16.36 8.36
N ILE A 23 5.62 -17.55 7.77
CA ILE A 23 4.53 -18.12 6.96
C ILE A 23 3.28 -18.27 7.82
N ASP A 24 3.42 -18.92 8.97
CA ASP A 24 2.33 -19.05 9.93
C ASP A 24 2.21 -17.75 10.74
N PRO A 25 1.12 -16.99 10.57
CA PRO A 25 0.91 -15.76 11.31
C PRO A 25 0.79 -15.97 12.82
N LEU A 26 0.45 -17.18 13.29
CA LEU A 26 0.28 -17.53 14.70
C LEU A 26 1.60 -17.66 15.46
N VAL A 27 2.74 -17.72 14.74
CA VAL A 27 4.08 -17.72 15.33
C VAL A 27 4.45 -16.32 15.89
N LEU A 28 3.82 -15.26 15.40
CA LEU A 28 4.05 -13.92 15.94
C LEU A 28 3.45 -13.82 17.34
N PRO A 29 4.16 -13.20 18.32
CA PRO A 29 3.62 -13.02 19.65
C PRO A 29 2.41 -12.09 19.63
N VAL A 30 1.57 -12.17 20.67
CA VAL A 30 0.43 -11.25 20.81
C VAL A 30 0.90 -9.81 21.02
N SER A 31 2.02 -9.61 21.72
CA SER A 31 2.60 -8.30 21.99
C SER A 31 4.13 -8.36 22.02
N VAL A 32 4.77 -7.20 21.84
CA VAL A 32 6.23 -7.05 21.98
C VAL A 32 6.51 -5.90 22.93
N LYS A 33 7.60 -5.99 23.68
CA LYS A 33 8.09 -4.86 24.45
C LYS A 33 8.68 -3.83 23.48
N VAL A 34 8.21 -2.59 23.55
CA VAL A 34 8.78 -1.49 22.76
C VAL A 34 10.24 -1.24 23.20
N GLU A 35 11.12 -0.97 22.24
CA GLU A 35 12.53 -0.66 22.53
C GLU A 35 12.69 0.73 23.15
N ARG A 36 11.79 1.65 22.82
CA ARG A 36 11.72 3.00 23.39
C ARG A 36 10.27 3.41 23.61
N PRO A 37 9.99 4.30 24.59
CA PRO A 37 8.67 4.89 24.73
C PRO A 37 8.17 5.48 23.41
N LEU A 38 6.93 5.15 23.04
CA LEU A 38 6.32 5.68 21.82
C LEU A 38 5.64 7.01 22.13
N GLU A 39 6.08 8.04 21.42
CA GLU A 39 5.37 9.32 21.41
C GLU A 39 4.14 9.25 20.48
N ARG A 40 3.24 10.22 20.62
CA ARG A 40 2.05 10.36 19.77
C ARG A 40 2.38 10.30 18.27
N SER A 41 3.44 10.99 17.85
CA SER A 41 3.94 10.98 16.48
C SER A 41 4.34 9.58 16.00
N GLY A 42 4.93 8.76 16.88
CA GLY A 42 5.26 7.36 16.60
C GLY A 42 4.02 6.51 16.35
N VAL A 43 2.95 6.71 17.14
CA VAL A 43 1.67 6.00 16.92
C VAL A 43 1.02 6.42 15.60
N PHE A 44 1.06 7.71 15.25
CA PHE A 44 0.58 8.18 13.94
C PHE A 44 1.37 7.58 12.78
N ALA A 45 2.69 7.46 12.95
CA ALA A 45 3.57 6.86 11.95
C ALA A 45 3.24 5.38 11.71
N PHE A 46 2.84 4.62 12.75
CA PHE A 46 2.43 3.21 12.59
C PHE A 46 1.26 3.07 11.62
N LEU A 47 0.27 3.95 11.72
CA LEU A 47 -0.93 3.93 10.86
C LEU A 47 -0.66 4.50 9.46
N SER A 48 0.46 5.21 9.31
CA SER A 48 0.93 5.84 8.06
C SER A 48 1.97 4.99 7.31
N ASP A 49 2.36 3.84 7.84
CA ASP A 49 3.49 3.06 7.35
C ASP A 49 3.18 2.35 6.02
N LEU A 50 4.15 2.41 5.09
CA LEU A 50 4.09 1.83 3.75
C LEU A 50 5.07 0.66 3.55
N TYR A 51 5.55 0.06 4.65
CA TYR A 51 6.59 -0.98 4.70
C TYR A 51 7.97 -0.54 4.19
N GLU A 52 8.23 0.77 4.20
CA GLU A 52 9.48 1.34 3.68
C GLU A 52 10.71 0.70 4.32
N GLY A 53 11.66 0.32 3.46
CA GLY A 53 12.90 -0.36 3.85
C GLY A 53 12.76 -1.81 4.27
N THR A 54 11.74 -2.49 3.76
CA THR A 54 11.59 -3.95 3.78
C THR A 54 11.38 -4.47 2.37
N GLU A 55 11.42 -5.79 2.20
CA GLU A 55 11.08 -6.48 0.94
C GLU A 55 9.60 -6.32 0.51
N PHE A 56 8.76 -5.72 1.36
CA PHE A 56 7.35 -5.45 1.11
C PHE A 56 7.03 -3.97 0.89
N ASP A 57 8.06 -3.14 0.70
CA ASP A 57 7.93 -1.70 0.47
C ASP A 57 7.00 -1.41 -0.72
N LEU A 58 5.86 -0.78 -0.43
CA LEU A 58 4.82 -0.51 -1.42
C LEU A 58 5.20 0.61 -2.39
N THR A 59 6.23 1.40 -2.09
CA THR A 59 6.70 2.51 -2.94
C THR A 59 7.69 2.06 -4.02
N GLN A 60 7.97 0.76 -4.10
CA GLN A 60 9.03 0.18 -4.91
C GLN A 60 8.50 -0.81 -5.95
N GLY A 61 9.32 -1.06 -6.97
CA GLY A 61 9.06 -2.04 -8.02
C GLY A 61 8.06 -1.57 -9.08
N VAL A 62 7.90 -2.40 -10.11
CA VAL A 62 7.12 -2.05 -11.31
C VAL A 62 5.63 -1.79 -11.01
N ILE A 63 5.08 -2.42 -9.96
CA ILE A 63 3.67 -2.24 -9.56
C ILE A 63 3.44 -0.83 -8.98
N ALA A 64 4.41 -0.28 -8.25
CA ALA A 64 4.35 1.10 -7.78
C ALA A 64 4.51 2.13 -8.92
N GLY A 65 4.84 1.67 -10.13
CA GLY A 65 5.02 2.50 -11.31
C GLY A 65 6.27 3.37 -11.24
N PRO A 66 6.44 4.29 -12.20
CA PRO A 66 7.63 5.14 -12.31
C PRO A 66 7.79 6.10 -11.13
N PHE A 67 6.70 6.45 -10.46
CA PHE A 67 6.68 7.50 -9.44
C PHE A 67 6.42 6.99 -8.02
N GLY A 68 6.43 5.66 -7.82
CA GLY A 68 6.41 5.02 -6.50
C GLY A 68 5.08 5.09 -5.76
N ASN A 69 3.96 5.03 -6.47
CA ASN A 69 2.62 5.05 -5.86
C ASN A 69 2.38 3.79 -5.00
N PRO A 70 2.13 3.93 -3.68
CA PRO A 70 1.93 2.81 -2.78
C PRO A 70 0.53 2.21 -2.82
N PHE A 71 -0.44 2.87 -3.47
CA PHE A 71 -1.83 2.43 -3.52
C PHE A 71 -2.07 1.50 -4.69
N TRP A 72 -1.52 0.30 -4.58
CA TRP A 72 -1.68 -0.75 -5.58
C TRP A 72 -3.15 -1.19 -5.67
N ARG A 73 -3.64 -1.47 -6.89
CA ARG A 73 -5.04 -1.88 -7.09
C ARG A 73 -5.27 -3.29 -6.54
N GLU A 74 -5.99 -3.36 -5.42
CA GLU A 74 -6.53 -4.61 -4.87
C GLU A 74 -7.79 -5.06 -5.63
N GLY A 75 -8.07 -6.37 -5.63
CA GLY A 75 -9.32 -6.93 -6.14
C GLY A 75 -9.30 -7.39 -7.61
N GLY A 76 -10.47 -7.79 -8.11
CA GLY A 76 -10.64 -8.33 -9.45
C GLY A 76 -10.09 -9.74 -9.67
N ASN A 77 -10.21 -10.24 -10.91
CA ASN A 77 -9.84 -11.62 -11.26
C ASN A 77 -8.35 -11.91 -11.10
N ALA A 78 -7.47 -10.92 -11.33
CA ALA A 78 -6.03 -11.10 -11.19
C ALA A 78 -5.66 -11.44 -9.73
N THR A 79 -6.16 -10.67 -8.76
CA THR A 79 -5.87 -10.95 -7.34
C THR A 79 -6.64 -12.14 -6.78
N ARG A 80 -7.74 -12.55 -7.44
CA ARG A 80 -8.53 -13.73 -7.06
C ARG A 80 -7.94 -15.05 -7.57
N PHE A 81 -7.36 -15.05 -8.77
CA PHE A 81 -7.00 -16.29 -9.47
C PHE A 81 -5.52 -16.41 -9.85
N LEU A 82 -4.76 -15.31 -9.92
CA LEU A 82 -3.36 -15.33 -10.38
C LEU A 82 -2.34 -15.08 -9.26
N GLY A 83 -2.66 -14.25 -8.28
CA GLY A 83 -1.72 -13.93 -7.20
C GLY A 83 -2.29 -12.99 -6.16
N GLN A 84 -1.46 -12.56 -5.22
CA GLN A 84 -1.85 -11.61 -4.17
C GLN A 84 -0.86 -10.45 -4.09
N LEU A 85 -1.35 -9.32 -3.58
CA LEU A 85 -0.55 -8.15 -3.26
C LEU A 85 -0.46 -8.01 -1.74
N PRO A 86 0.68 -7.54 -1.20
CA PRO A 86 0.77 -7.16 0.21
C PRO A 86 -0.25 -6.05 0.51
N ARG A 87 -1.07 -6.26 1.54
CA ARG A 87 -2.03 -5.25 2.00
C ARG A 87 -1.32 -4.20 2.86
N GLY A 88 -1.46 -2.93 2.48
CA GLY A 88 -1.01 -1.75 3.23
C GLY A 88 -1.56 -1.65 4.65
N ILE A 89 -0.85 -0.96 5.53
CA ILE A 89 -1.41 -0.46 6.80
C ILE A 89 -2.25 0.78 6.49
N SER A 90 -1.62 1.78 5.86
CA SER A 90 -2.31 2.87 5.15
C SER A 90 -2.73 2.40 3.76
N ILE A 91 -4.01 2.59 3.40
CA ILE A 91 -4.56 2.19 2.10
C ILE A 91 -5.49 3.28 1.55
N ALA A 92 -5.59 3.39 0.22
CA ALA A 92 -6.39 4.41 -0.47
C ALA A 92 -7.90 4.41 -0.13
N ARG A 93 -8.43 3.30 0.39
CA ARG A 93 -9.85 3.17 0.75
C ARG A 93 -10.12 3.35 2.25
N THR A 94 -9.17 3.96 2.96
CA THR A 94 -9.35 4.28 4.38
C THR A 94 -10.33 5.44 4.47
N LEU A 95 -11.46 5.29 5.17
CA LEU A 95 -12.39 6.40 5.34
C LEU A 95 -11.86 7.41 6.36
N TYR A 96 -11.33 6.90 7.45
CA TYR A 96 -10.71 7.68 8.50
C TYR A 96 -9.81 6.79 9.34
N SER A 97 -8.98 7.42 10.15
CA SER A 97 -8.22 6.78 11.21
C SER A 97 -8.34 7.57 12.49
N MET A 98 -8.30 6.86 13.62
CA MET A 98 -8.45 7.45 14.93
C MET A 98 -7.45 6.89 15.93
N VAL A 99 -6.96 7.75 16.84
CA VAL A 99 -6.10 7.38 17.96
C VAL A 99 -6.64 8.01 19.23
N GLY A 100 -7.19 7.18 20.12
CA GLY A 100 -7.61 7.60 21.45
C GLY A 100 -6.41 7.70 22.38
N GLN A 101 -6.18 8.88 22.96
CA GLN A 101 -5.12 9.16 23.91
C GLN A 101 -5.73 9.46 25.29
N SER A 102 -5.71 8.46 26.17
CA SER A 102 -6.01 8.66 27.59
C SER A 102 -4.83 9.35 28.28
N ARG A 103 -5.11 10.36 29.10
CA ARG A 103 -4.10 11.17 29.79
C ARG A 103 -4.56 11.42 31.23
N PRO A 104 -4.24 10.56 32.21
CA PRO A 104 -4.82 10.64 33.55
C PRO A 104 -4.69 12.01 34.27
N SER A 105 -3.72 12.84 33.87
CA SER A 105 -3.47 14.17 34.45
C SER A 105 -3.91 15.35 33.57
N SER A 106 -4.58 15.08 32.45
CA SER A 106 -5.06 16.07 31.48
C SER A 106 -6.35 15.58 30.81
N GLU A 107 -6.96 16.39 29.95
CA GLU A 107 -8.14 15.94 29.19
C GLU A 107 -7.82 14.78 28.25
N ALA A 108 -8.74 13.85 28.02
CA ALA A 108 -8.55 12.86 26.95
C ALA A 108 -8.58 13.53 25.57
N VAL A 109 -7.90 12.94 24.58
CA VAL A 109 -7.93 13.43 23.18
C VAL A 109 -8.20 12.26 22.24
N MET A 110 -9.18 12.42 21.37
CA MET A 110 -9.31 11.60 20.17
C MET A 110 -8.63 12.31 19.02
N TRP A 111 -7.57 11.71 18.48
CA TRP A 111 -6.92 12.21 17.27
C TRP A 111 -7.60 11.60 16.06
N PHE A 112 -8.11 12.42 15.15
CA PHE A 112 -8.86 11.97 13.99
C PHE A 112 -8.18 12.45 12.71
N ALA A 113 -8.02 11.55 11.74
CA ALA A 113 -7.56 11.86 10.38
C ALA A 113 -8.61 11.34 9.40
N ALA A 114 -9.11 12.22 8.51
CA ALA A 114 -9.99 11.80 7.42
C ALA A 114 -9.16 11.26 6.26
N ASP A 115 -9.65 10.25 5.55
CA ASP A 115 -8.91 9.50 4.52
C ASP A 115 -7.65 8.77 5.07
N THR A 116 -6.68 8.45 4.21
CA THR A 116 -5.54 7.59 4.51
C THR A 116 -4.48 8.28 5.38
N PRO A 117 -4.06 7.69 6.52
CA PRO A 117 -3.13 8.32 7.44
C PRO A 117 -1.81 8.76 6.84
N VAL A 118 -1.32 8.11 5.78
CA VAL A 118 -0.04 8.48 5.16
C VAL A 118 -0.04 9.91 4.63
N THR A 119 -1.12 10.32 3.95
CA THR A 119 -1.27 11.70 3.45
C THR A 119 -1.98 12.60 4.46
N SER A 120 -2.88 12.08 5.28
CA SER A 120 -3.72 12.90 6.16
C SER A 120 -3.06 13.40 7.44
N VAL A 121 -3.70 14.39 8.06
CA VAL A 121 -3.28 15.02 9.33
C VAL A 121 -4.25 14.62 10.44
N TYR A 122 -3.71 14.13 11.56
CA TYR A 122 -4.47 13.90 12.77
C TYR A 122 -4.75 15.23 13.49
N VAL A 123 -6.03 15.60 13.60
CA VAL A 123 -6.51 16.77 14.36
C VAL A 123 -7.12 16.34 15.70
N PRO A 124 -7.09 17.20 16.73
CA PRO A 124 -7.58 16.84 18.06
C PRO A 124 -9.11 16.99 18.16
N PHE A 125 -9.74 16.06 18.86
CA PHE A 125 -11.11 16.12 19.37
C PHE A 125 -11.08 15.83 20.87
N TYR A 126 -11.42 16.82 21.71
CA TYR A 126 -11.52 16.64 23.15
C TYR A 126 -12.93 16.22 23.54
N PRO A 127 -13.13 15.04 24.13
CA PRO A 127 -14.46 14.63 24.61
C PRO A 127 -15.03 15.60 25.65
N ALA A 128 -14.18 16.20 26.49
CA ALA A 128 -14.58 17.18 27.51
C ALA A 128 -15.08 18.52 26.93
N ALA A 129 -14.79 18.80 25.65
CA ALA A 129 -15.25 19.99 24.95
C ALA A 129 -16.64 19.83 24.31
N GLY A 130 -17.33 18.70 24.56
CA GLY A 130 -18.68 18.45 24.06
C GLY A 130 -18.73 18.22 22.54
N ASP A 131 -19.75 18.77 21.89
CA ASP A 131 -20.04 18.59 20.47
C ASP A 131 -19.38 19.64 19.56
N ARG A 132 -18.65 20.61 20.11
CA ARG A 132 -18.04 21.70 19.33
C ARG A 132 -16.89 21.19 18.46
N HIS A 133 -17.03 21.25 17.15
CA HIS A 133 -16.00 20.90 16.16
C HIS A 133 -16.19 21.71 14.87
N ALA A 134 -15.22 21.64 13.96
CA ALA A 134 -15.35 22.23 12.63
C ALA A 134 -16.38 21.48 11.80
N GLU A 135 -17.36 22.20 11.25
CA GLU A 135 -18.50 21.62 10.51
C GLU A 135 -18.05 20.73 9.34
N ALA A 136 -16.88 21.01 8.74
CA ALA A 136 -16.31 20.22 7.66
C ALA A 136 -16.12 18.72 8.01
N TYR A 137 -15.93 18.38 9.29
CA TYR A 137 -15.82 16.99 9.74
C TYR A 137 -17.18 16.27 9.91
N SER A 138 -18.28 17.01 9.79
CA SER A 138 -19.66 16.47 9.78
C SER A 138 -20.32 16.54 8.40
N LYS A 139 -19.59 16.97 7.37
CA LYS A 139 -20.10 17.17 6.02
C LYS A 139 -19.47 16.22 5.00
N GLY A 140 -20.24 15.93 3.97
CA GLY A 140 -19.82 15.15 2.81
C GLY A 140 -20.30 13.70 2.82
N THR A 141 -20.46 13.14 1.63
CA THR A 141 -20.67 11.72 1.41
C THR A 141 -19.72 11.26 0.31
N MET A 142 -19.41 9.98 0.24
CA MET A 142 -18.60 9.44 -0.88
C MET A 142 -19.33 9.49 -2.24
N ALA A 143 -20.64 9.75 -2.25
CA ALA A 143 -21.44 9.77 -3.46
C ALA A 143 -21.44 11.15 -4.15
N GLU A 144 -21.15 12.23 -3.41
CA GLU A 144 -21.23 13.60 -3.91
C GLU A 144 -20.00 14.41 -3.47
N PHE A 145 -19.25 14.90 -4.45
CA PHE A 145 -18.10 15.76 -4.22
C PHE A 145 -18.52 17.12 -3.65
N THR A 146 -17.84 17.56 -2.58
CA THR A 146 -18.04 18.89 -2.02
C THR A 146 -16.76 19.42 -1.40
N ARG A 147 -16.48 20.72 -1.58
CA ARG A 147 -15.37 21.42 -0.91
C ARG A 147 -15.67 21.75 0.57
N GLU A 148 -16.89 21.50 1.04
CA GLU A 148 -17.23 21.69 2.45
C GLU A 148 -16.81 20.52 3.34
N SER A 149 -16.42 19.38 2.75
CA SER A 149 -16.04 18.17 3.51
C SER A 149 -14.55 18.11 3.80
N ALA A 150 -14.22 17.81 5.05
CA ALA A 150 -12.86 17.45 5.43
C ALA A 150 -12.39 16.21 4.66
N TRP A 151 -13.23 15.17 4.57
CA TRP A 151 -12.87 13.92 3.90
C TRP A 151 -12.48 14.14 2.43
N TRP A 152 -13.28 14.87 1.67
CA TRP A 152 -12.96 15.17 0.26
C TRP A 152 -11.67 15.98 0.10
N SER A 153 -11.32 16.84 1.06
CA SER A 153 -10.07 17.61 1.00
C SER A 153 -8.85 16.67 1.03
N PHE A 154 -8.86 15.70 1.94
CA PHE A 154 -7.77 14.74 2.10
C PHE A 154 -7.77 13.69 0.98
N ASP A 155 -8.93 13.15 0.63
CA ASP A 155 -9.10 12.18 -0.46
C ASP A 155 -8.61 12.76 -1.79
N PHE A 156 -8.99 14.00 -2.13
CA PHE A 156 -8.55 14.63 -3.38
C PHE A 156 -7.03 14.75 -3.45
N VAL A 157 -6.39 15.27 -2.39
CA VAL A 157 -4.93 15.42 -2.33
C VAL A 157 -4.24 14.04 -2.46
N SER A 158 -4.76 13.04 -1.75
CA SER A 158 -4.22 11.67 -1.77
C SER A 158 -4.30 11.05 -3.17
N ASN A 159 -5.46 11.13 -3.82
CA ASN A 159 -5.68 10.60 -5.16
C ASN A 159 -4.87 11.37 -6.21
N TRP A 160 -4.82 12.71 -6.14
CA TRP A 160 -4.05 13.53 -7.08
C TRP A 160 -2.55 13.23 -6.98
N ALA A 161 -2.01 13.14 -5.75
CA ALA A 161 -0.61 12.74 -5.54
C ALA A 161 -0.30 11.38 -6.16
N SER A 162 -1.21 10.42 -5.96
CA SER A 162 -1.07 9.04 -6.42
C SER A 162 -1.15 8.91 -7.94
N ALA A 163 -1.98 9.73 -8.58
CA ALA A 163 -2.17 9.74 -10.03
C ALA A 163 -1.03 10.45 -10.78
N MET A 164 -0.46 11.51 -10.20
CA MET A 164 0.51 12.37 -10.89
C MET A 164 1.95 11.90 -10.70
N HIS A 165 2.52 12.14 -9.51
CA HIS A 165 3.91 11.81 -9.24
C HIS A 165 4.11 11.64 -7.73
N TRP A 166 3.71 10.48 -7.20
CA TRP A 166 3.62 10.23 -5.76
C TRP A 166 4.84 10.68 -4.96
N ARG A 167 6.06 10.26 -5.33
CA ARG A 167 7.30 10.62 -4.62
C ARG A 167 7.46 12.13 -4.47
N ASN A 168 7.51 12.86 -5.59
CA ASN A 168 7.64 14.32 -5.58
C ASN A 168 6.49 15.00 -4.80
N ALA A 169 5.23 14.60 -5.04
CA ALA A 169 4.07 15.17 -4.38
C ALA A 169 4.10 14.94 -2.85
N SER A 170 4.40 13.71 -2.42
CA SER A 170 4.45 13.36 -1.01
C SER A 170 5.62 14.04 -0.29
N GLU A 171 6.83 13.99 -0.86
CA GLU A 171 8.05 14.47 -0.20
C GLU A 171 8.18 15.99 -0.17
N HIS A 172 7.72 16.70 -1.21
CA HIS A 172 7.91 18.14 -1.33
C HIS A 172 6.69 18.98 -0.96
N PHE A 173 5.50 18.39 -0.94
CA PHE A 173 4.25 19.11 -0.64
C PHE A 173 3.56 18.56 0.61
N ILE A 174 3.20 17.28 0.62
CA ILE A 174 2.34 16.70 1.67
C ILE A 174 3.09 16.55 3.00
N TYR A 175 4.20 15.82 3.02
CA TYR A 175 4.92 15.52 4.26
C TYR A 175 5.51 16.76 4.95
N PRO A 176 6.09 17.74 4.24
CA PRO A 176 6.55 18.98 4.86
C PRO A 176 5.41 19.74 5.53
N LEU A 177 4.27 19.89 4.84
CA LEU A 177 3.11 20.61 5.38
C LEU A 177 2.51 19.89 6.58
N LYS A 178 2.39 18.56 6.52
CA LYS A 178 1.95 17.73 7.63
C LYS A 178 2.84 17.89 8.86
N ARG A 179 4.18 17.89 8.68
CA ARG A 179 5.13 18.16 9.78
C ARG A 179 4.96 19.56 10.35
N GLN A 180 4.80 20.57 9.50
CA GLN A 180 4.55 21.95 9.92
C GLN A 180 3.30 22.04 10.80
N LEU A 181 2.16 21.54 10.32
CA LEU A 181 0.89 21.58 11.07
C LEU A 181 0.97 20.82 12.39
N TYR A 182 1.65 19.67 12.44
CA TYR A 182 1.88 18.98 13.71
C TYR A 182 2.74 19.80 14.68
N GLY A 183 3.76 20.50 14.20
CA GLY A 183 4.59 21.39 15.02
C GLY A 183 3.80 22.56 15.60
N GLU A 184 3.00 23.22 14.75
CA GLU A 184 2.08 24.30 15.15
C GLU A 184 1.08 23.82 16.19
N MET A 185 0.34 22.74 15.90
CA MET A 185 -0.65 22.17 16.82
C MET A 185 -0.02 21.75 18.15
N SER A 186 1.17 21.14 18.14
CA SER A 186 1.84 20.72 19.38
C SER A 186 2.22 21.91 20.26
N SER A 187 2.68 22.99 19.64
CA SER A 187 3.09 24.21 20.34
C SER A 187 1.89 24.95 20.93
N GLU A 188 0.81 25.07 20.13
CA GLU A 188 -0.44 25.70 20.57
C GLU A 188 -1.12 24.89 21.69
N MET A 189 -1.17 23.56 21.56
CA MET A 189 -1.90 22.67 22.46
C MET A 189 -1.44 22.82 23.93
N ALA A 190 -0.13 22.93 24.18
CA ALA A 190 0.39 23.11 25.53
C ALA A 190 -0.12 24.40 26.19
N ILE A 191 -0.17 25.49 25.41
CA ILE A 191 -0.63 26.81 25.86
C ILE A 191 -2.13 26.77 26.13
N VAL A 192 -2.90 26.21 25.20
CA VAL A 192 -4.36 26.13 25.28
C VAL A 192 -4.81 25.24 26.43
N GLU A 193 -4.15 24.12 26.67
CA GLU A 193 -4.46 23.25 27.83
C GLU A 193 -4.16 23.92 29.17
N ALA A 194 -3.06 24.66 29.27
CA ALA A 194 -2.76 25.43 30.46
C ALA A 194 -3.80 26.52 30.72
N ARG A 195 -4.31 27.15 29.65
CA ARG A 195 -5.37 28.15 29.72
C ARG A 195 -6.72 27.53 30.08
N ALA A 196 -7.08 26.41 29.48
CA ALA A 196 -8.33 25.69 29.75
C ALA A 196 -8.44 25.23 31.21
N ARG A 197 -7.32 24.90 31.87
CA ARG A 197 -7.31 24.61 33.32
C ARG A 197 -7.73 25.79 34.19
N LYS A 198 -7.60 27.03 33.70
CA LYS A 198 -7.96 28.25 34.43
C LYS A 198 -9.31 28.81 34.00
N GLU A 199 -9.59 28.76 32.70
CA GLU A 199 -10.73 29.45 32.07
C GLU A 199 -11.87 28.49 31.68
N GLY A 200 -11.64 27.17 31.78
CA GLY A 200 -12.61 26.13 31.47
C GLY A 200 -12.42 25.48 30.10
N VAL A 201 -13.12 24.35 29.89
CA VAL A 201 -13.00 23.49 28.69
C VAL A 201 -13.43 24.16 27.39
N GLN A 202 -14.17 25.27 27.44
CA GLN A 202 -14.58 26.02 26.26
C GLN A 202 -13.39 26.59 25.47
N VAL A 203 -12.29 26.87 26.16
CA VAL A 203 -11.02 27.25 25.51
C VAL A 203 -10.51 26.12 24.58
N LEU A 204 -10.67 24.85 24.98
CA LEU A 204 -10.32 23.71 24.14
C LEU A 204 -11.31 23.56 22.98
N ALA A 205 -12.60 23.78 23.24
CA ALA A 205 -13.67 23.71 22.25
C ALA A 205 -13.47 24.71 21.10
N GLU A 206 -13.11 25.95 21.42
CA GLU A 206 -12.82 26.99 20.43
C GLU A 206 -11.54 26.68 19.65
N TRP A 207 -10.45 26.32 20.35
CA TRP A 207 -9.18 26.02 19.71
C TRP A 207 -9.27 24.81 18.78
N GLN A 208 -9.93 23.72 19.21
CA GLN A 208 -10.04 22.53 18.37
C GLN A 208 -10.83 22.82 17.10
N ALA A 209 -11.97 23.53 17.17
CA ALA A 209 -12.78 23.83 16.00
C ALA A 209 -12.02 24.75 15.03
N ALA A 210 -11.32 25.77 15.55
CA ALA A 210 -10.49 26.63 14.72
C ALA A 210 -9.31 25.87 14.07
N THR A 211 -8.65 24.99 14.83
CA THR A 211 -7.53 24.17 14.33
C THR A 211 -7.99 23.19 13.25
N GLN A 212 -9.10 22.50 13.48
CA GLN A 212 -9.70 21.55 12.55
C GLN A 212 -10.06 22.25 11.23
N GLN A 213 -10.72 23.40 11.27
CA GLN A 213 -11.08 24.16 10.08
C GLN A 213 -9.84 24.68 9.34
N ARG A 214 -8.87 25.24 10.07
CA ARG A 214 -7.61 25.73 9.50
C ARG A 214 -6.86 24.64 8.74
N VAL A 215 -6.86 23.41 9.26
CA VAL A 215 -6.25 22.25 8.60
C VAL A 215 -6.99 21.92 7.29
N VAL A 216 -8.32 21.87 7.31
CA VAL A 216 -9.14 21.63 6.09
C VAL A 216 -8.90 22.70 5.04
N ASP A 217 -8.97 23.97 5.41
CA ASP A 217 -8.73 25.10 4.49
C ASP A 217 -7.33 25.06 3.88
N ARG A 218 -6.33 24.65 4.68
CA ARG A 218 -4.98 24.50 4.20
C ARG A 218 -4.84 23.29 3.27
N TRP A 219 -5.58 22.21 3.51
CA TRP A 219 -5.60 21.04 2.65
C TRP A 219 -6.26 21.31 1.30
N TRP A 220 -7.33 22.10 1.26
CA TRP A 220 -7.89 22.57 -0.02
C TRP A 220 -6.94 23.48 -0.78
N ARG A 221 -6.24 24.39 -0.08
CA ARG A 221 -5.17 25.17 -0.72
C ARG A 221 -4.06 24.28 -1.28
N LEU A 222 -3.74 23.18 -0.60
CA LEU A 222 -2.77 22.20 -1.09
C LEU A 222 -3.28 21.52 -2.36
N ALA A 223 -4.56 21.15 -2.42
CA ALA A 223 -5.18 20.61 -3.63
C ALA A 223 -5.04 21.58 -4.81
N ASP A 224 -5.36 22.86 -4.61
CA ASP A 224 -5.23 23.89 -5.64
C ASP A 224 -3.76 24.08 -6.08
N GLU A 225 -2.82 24.11 -5.12
CA GLU A 225 -1.37 24.15 -5.38
C GLU A 225 -0.91 22.94 -6.23
N MET A 226 -1.43 21.74 -5.94
CA MET A 226 -1.06 20.50 -6.62
C MET A 226 -1.66 20.39 -8.03
N ILE A 227 -2.86 20.92 -8.26
CA ILE A 227 -3.44 21.02 -9.60
C ILE A 227 -2.54 21.89 -10.48
N VAL A 228 -2.05 23.02 -9.96
CA VAL A 228 -1.13 23.89 -10.69
C VAL A 228 0.22 23.22 -10.88
N ALA A 229 0.78 22.62 -9.82
CA ALA A 229 2.10 22.00 -9.83
C ALA A 229 2.18 20.80 -10.78
N TYR A 230 1.10 20.02 -10.90
CA TYR A 230 1.01 18.84 -11.75
C TYR A 230 -0.13 19.01 -12.75
N ASN A 231 0.18 19.57 -13.92
CA ASN A 231 -0.78 19.79 -14.99
C ASN A 231 -0.30 19.19 -16.31
N ASP A 232 -1.20 18.48 -17.01
CA ASP A 232 -0.95 17.87 -18.32
C ASP A 232 0.30 16.97 -18.40
N GLY A 233 0.65 16.31 -17.29
CA GLY A 233 1.84 15.45 -17.20
C GLY A 233 3.17 16.20 -17.03
N PHE A 234 3.12 17.53 -16.86
CA PHE A 234 4.28 18.37 -16.58
C PHE A 234 4.33 18.80 -15.11
N PHE A 235 5.52 19.20 -14.68
CA PHE A 235 5.74 19.87 -13.42
C PHE A 235 5.93 21.38 -13.58
N ASN A 236 5.18 22.13 -12.79
CA ASN A 236 5.20 23.58 -12.72
C ASN A 236 5.71 24.02 -11.35
N ASP A 237 6.96 24.46 -11.30
CA ASP A 237 7.55 24.99 -10.10
C ASP A 237 7.28 26.49 -9.97
N ALA A 238 6.25 26.81 -9.18
CA ALA A 238 5.88 28.19 -8.89
C ALA A 238 6.99 28.98 -8.18
N LYS A 239 7.86 28.32 -7.39
CA LYS A 239 8.93 29.01 -6.62
C LYS A 239 10.03 29.50 -7.55
N THR A 240 10.39 28.68 -8.54
CA THR A 240 11.43 29.02 -9.53
C THR A 240 10.88 29.66 -10.79
N ARG A 241 9.54 29.75 -10.93
CA ARG A 241 8.82 30.20 -12.13
C ARG A 241 9.20 29.38 -13.37
N ARG A 242 9.50 28.09 -13.19
CA ARG A 242 9.75 27.14 -14.27
C ARG A 242 8.50 26.31 -14.51
N PHE A 243 7.98 26.38 -15.74
CA PHE A 243 6.72 25.75 -16.12
C PHE A 243 6.94 24.77 -17.28
N GLY A 244 6.09 23.76 -17.38
CA GLY A 244 6.19 22.75 -18.43
C GLY A 244 7.42 21.85 -18.31
N THR A 245 7.92 21.63 -17.08
CA THR A 245 9.06 20.73 -16.87
C THR A 245 8.61 19.30 -17.13
N ALA A 246 9.12 18.67 -18.18
CA ALA A 246 8.82 17.27 -18.46
C ALA A 246 9.37 16.40 -17.33
N LEU A 247 8.48 15.69 -16.63
CA LEU A 247 8.88 14.73 -15.59
C LEU A 247 9.52 13.50 -16.22
N GLY A 248 8.94 13.02 -17.33
CA GLY A 248 9.39 11.83 -18.04
C GLY A 248 9.33 10.56 -17.19
N TYR A 249 9.74 9.43 -17.77
CA TYR A 249 9.99 8.23 -16.99
C TYR A 249 11.41 8.28 -16.42
N PRO A 250 11.60 7.94 -15.12
CA PRO A 250 12.94 7.76 -14.59
C PRO A 250 13.69 6.66 -15.37
N GLU A 251 14.97 6.88 -15.62
CA GLU A 251 15.79 5.98 -16.44
C GLU A 251 15.82 4.55 -15.87
N TRP A 252 15.97 4.41 -14.54
CA TRP A 252 15.95 3.11 -13.87
C TRP A 252 14.65 2.34 -14.17
N TRP A 253 13.50 3.01 -14.16
CA TRP A 253 12.20 2.40 -14.39
C TRP A 253 12.04 2.02 -15.86
N ALA A 254 12.44 2.93 -16.75
CA ALA A 254 12.42 2.71 -18.20
C ALA A 254 13.25 1.46 -18.56
N ARG A 255 14.45 1.32 -18.01
CA ARG A 255 15.29 0.13 -18.22
C ARG A 255 14.66 -1.13 -17.65
N GLN A 256 14.04 -1.07 -16.47
CA GLN A 256 13.37 -2.22 -15.85
C GLN A 256 12.20 -2.77 -16.68
N VAL A 257 11.44 -1.90 -17.33
CA VAL A 257 10.35 -2.35 -18.21
C VAL A 257 10.86 -2.78 -19.58
N GLY A 258 12.14 -2.57 -19.90
CA GLY A 258 12.71 -2.91 -21.22
C GLY A 258 12.50 -1.83 -22.27
N PHE A 259 12.33 -0.56 -21.85
CA PHE A 259 12.20 0.58 -22.75
C PHE A 259 13.44 0.73 -23.63
N ASN A 260 13.23 0.83 -24.94
CA ASN A 260 14.29 0.93 -25.95
C ASN A 260 13.77 1.70 -27.17
N GLN A 261 14.48 1.64 -28.30
CA GLN A 261 14.09 2.35 -29.53
C GLN A 261 12.94 1.68 -30.30
N ASP A 262 12.43 0.54 -29.82
CA ASP A 262 11.25 -0.11 -30.36
C ASP A 262 9.98 0.60 -29.88
N ILE A 263 9.13 1.01 -30.83
CA ILE A 263 7.88 1.75 -30.57
C ILE A 263 6.70 0.81 -30.30
N HIS A 264 6.88 -0.50 -30.41
CA HIS A 264 5.83 -1.47 -30.12
C HIS A 264 5.53 -1.56 -28.62
N PRO A 265 4.32 -2.03 -28.24
CA PRO A 265 3.96 -2.20 -26.84
C PRO A 265 4.93 -3.10 -26.09
N ILE A 266 5.30 -2.65 -24.89
CA ILE A 266 6.19 -3.38 -23.98
C ILE A 266 5.34 -4.26 -23.07
N PHE A 267 5.65 -5.56 -23.04
CA PHE A 267 5.04 -6.52 -22.13
C PHE A 267 6.08 -7.01 -21.13
N VAL A 268 5.82 -6.75 -19.84
CA VAL A 268 6.74 -7.12 -18.76
C VAL A 268 6.31 -8.41 -18.08
N LYS A 269 7.30 -9.18 -17.61
CA LYS A 269 7.11 -10.30 -16.68
C LYS A 269 7.97 -10.06 -15.43
N ARG A 270 7.59 -10.66 -14.32
CA ARG A 270 8.37 -10.55 -13.08
C ARG A 270 9.78 -11.09 -13.30
N ASP A 271 10.78 -10.31 -12.90
CA ASP A 271 12.15 -10.78 -12.77
C ASP A 271 12.36 -11.37 -11.37
N ILE A 272 12.80 -12.63 -11.31
CA ILE A 272 13.07 -13.35 -10.06
C ILE A 272 14.55 -13.32 -9.65
N LEU A 273 15.43 -12.75 -10.49
CA LEU A 273 16.87 -12.61 -10.26
C LEU A 273 17.29 -11.14 -10.14
N ALA A 274 16.34 -10.24 -9.85
CA ALA A 274 16.57 -8.80 -9.79
C ALA A 274 17.73 -8.40 -8.85
N ASP A 275 17.89 -9.09 -7.72
CA ASP A 275 18.97 -8.82 -6.76
C ASP A 275 20.37 -9.07 -7.39
N GLU A 276 20.55 -10.18 -8.11
CA GLU A 276 21.80 -10.49 -8.81
C GLU A 276 22.07 -9.52 -9.98
N LEU A 277 21.01 -9.03 -10.61
CA LEU A 277 21.08 -8.01 -11.67
C LEU A 277 21.55 -6.67 -11.11
N PHE A 278 20.99 -6.22 -9.98
CA PHE A 278 21.37 -4.93 -9.38
C PHE A 278 22.78 -4.92 -8.77
N GLU A 279 23.31 -6.08 -8.39
CA GLU A 279 24.73 -6.21 -8.01
C GLU A 279 25.67 -6.06 -9.21
N LYS A 280 25.26 -6.50 -10.40
CA LYS A 280 26.08 -6.49 -11.63
C LYS A 280 25.95 -5.19 -12.41
N ASP A 281 24.77 -4.56 -12.41
CA ASP A 281 24.51 -3.30 -13.09
C ASP A 281 23.75 -2.34 -12.18
N ALA A 282 24.50 -1.40 -11.59
CA ALA A 282 23.94 -0.40 -10.68
C ALA A 282 23.01 0.61 -11.40
N GLN A 283 23.04 0.72 -12.73
CA GLN A 283 22.24 1.70 -13.48
C GLN A 283 20.75 1.31 -13.60
N VAL A 284 20.42 0.01 -13.50
CA VAL A 284 19.03 -0.49 -13.49
C VAL A 284 18.40 -0.53 -12.09
N ARG A 285 19.20 -0.24 -11.06
CA ARG A 285 18.75 -0.26 -9.67
C ARG A 285 17.93 1.00 -9.36
N PRO A 286 16.74 0.88 -8.74
CA PRO A 286 15.99 2.04 -8.27
C PRO A 286 16.82 2.86 -7.26
N PRO A 287 16.77 4.21 -7.27
CA PRO A 287 17.61 5.08 -6.45
C PRO A 287 17.55 4.76 -4.94
N ASP A 288 16.37 4.36 -4.45
CA ASP A 288 16.14 3.99 -3.05
C ASP A 288 15.94 2.49 -2.85
N PHE A 289 16.40 1.67 -3.80
CA PHE A 289 16.30 0.23 -3.67
C PHE A 289 17.10 -0.23 -2.46
N LYS A 290 16.38 -0.71 -1.46
CA LYS A 290 16.97 -1.38 -0.31
C LYS A 290 16.93 -2.87 -0.59
N VAL A 291 18.11 -3.49 -0.55
CA VAL A 291 18.21 -4.94 -0.66
C VAL A 291 17.27 -5.55 0.39
N PRO A 292 16.38 -6.47 -0.01
CA PRO A 292 15.54 -7.22 0.91
C PRO A 292 16.30 -7.67 2.16
N ARG A 293 15.76 -7.43 3.36
CA ARG A 293 16.40 -7.87 4.62
C ARG A 293 16.49 -9.39 4.69
N SER A 294 15.58 -10.06 3.99
CA SER A 294 15.52 -11.50 3.82
C SER A 294 15.71 -11.87 2.35
N LYS A 295 16.36 -13.00 2.07
CA LYS A 295 16.44 -13.53 0.70
C LYS A 295 15.03 -13.70 0.15
N LEU A 296 14.75 -13.29 -1.08
CA LEU A 296 13.44 -13.52 -1.68
C LEU A 296 13.24 -15.00 -2.01
N PRO A 297 12.07 -15.60 -1.74
CA PRO A 297 11.79 -16.94 -2.17
C PRO A 297 11.53 -16.98 -3.69
N GLY A 298 12.08 -18.00 -4.36
CA GLY A 298 11.90 -18.19 -5.79
C GLY A 298 10.54 -18.80 -6.16
N HIS A 299 9.95 -19.59 -5.26
CA HIS A 299 8.69 -20.32 -5.49
C HIS A 299 7.86 -20.47 -4.21
N PHE A 300 6.55 -20.72 -4.35
CA PHE A 300 5.68 -21.11 -3.23
C PHE A 300 5.14 -22.53 -3.46
N ASP A 301 5.37 -23.43 -2.51
CA ASP A 301 4.77 -24.77 -2.52
C ASP A 301 3.36 -24.68 -1.95
N PHE A 302 2.35 -24.66 -2.84
CA PHE A 302 0.94 -24.60 -2.44
C PHE A 302 0.45 -25.83 -1.67
N ARG A 303 1.13 -26.99 -1.79
CA ARG A 303 0.74 -28.21 -1.06
C ARG A 303 1.21 -28.17 0.38
N LYS A 304 2.42 -27.66 0.60
CA LYS A 304 3.01 -27.52 1.94
C LYS A 304 2.71 -26.19 2.60
N GLY A 305 2.24 -25.21 1.84
CA GLY A 305 2.05 -23.84 2.29
C GLY A 305 3.38 -23.14 2.61
N THR A 306 4.48 -23.49 1.94
CA THR A 306 5.83 -23.01 2.29
C THR A 306 6.54 -22.31 1.14
N TRP A 307 7.23 -21.21 1.44
CA TRP A 307 8.14 -20.55 0.50
C TRP A 307 9.41 -21.38 0.27
N LEU A 308 9.83 -21.49 -0.99
CA LEU A 308 11.04 -22.19 -1.41
C LEU A 308 12.11 -21.19 -1.87
N TYR A 309 13.29 -21.26 -1.26
CA TYR A 309 14.43 -20.36 -1.52
C TYR A 309 15.44 -20.95 -2.53
N THR A 310 15.14 -22.14 -3.05
CA THR A 310 15.83 -22.84 -4.15
C THR A 310 14.76 -23.29 -5.13
N HIS A 311 15.12 -23.49 -6.41
CA HIS A 311 14.19 -24.10 -7.36
C HIS A 311 13.66 -25.42 -6.78
N PRO A 312 12.33 -25.63 -6.73
CA PRO A 312 11.82 -26.94 -6.40
C PRO A 312 12.43 -27.93 -7.39
N PRO A 313 12.81 -29.14 -6.95
CA PRO A 313 13.12 -30.19 -7.91
C PRO A 313 11.94 -30.31 -8.89
N PRO A 314 12.18 -30.57 -10.19
CA PRO A 314 11.10 -30.84 -11.13
C PRO A 314 10.18 -31.88 -10.51
N PRO A 315 8.84 -31.77 -10.67
CA PRO A 315 7.89 -32.56 -9.92
C PRO A 315 8.26 -34.05 -9.98
N SER A 316 8.85 -34.55 -8.89
CA SER A 316 9.21 -35.95 -8.76
C SER A 316 7.91 -36.69 -8.48
N GLY A 317 7.40 -37.38 -9.50
CA GLY A 317 6.19 -38.18 -9.39
C GLY A 317 5.04 -37.80 -10.32
N LEU A 318 5.30 -37.13 -11.44
CA LEU A 318 4.46 -37.45 -12.60
C LEU A 318 4.92 -38.80 -13.14
N PRO A 319 4.05 -39.83 -13.15
CA PRO A 319 4.41 -41.12 -13.74
C PRO A 319 4.82 -40.92 -15.21
N GLU A 320 5.76 -41.72 -15.72
CA GLU A 320 6.36 -41.58 -17.07
C GLU A 320 5.35 -41.44 -18.22
N TRP A 321 4.09 -41.85 -18.03
CA TRP A 321 3.02 -41.66 -19.02
C TRP A 321 2.48 -40.22 -19.12
N ALA A 322 2.83 -39.33 -18.18
CA ALA A 322 2.38 -37.94 -18.12
C ALA A 322 3.40 -36.93 -18.68
N ALA A 323 4.50 -37.40 -19.29
CA ALA A 323 5.25 -36.55 -20.20
C ALA A 323 4.33 -36.18 -21.38
N PRO A 324 4.19 -34.89 -21.77
CA PRO A 324 3.44 -34.55 -22.97
C PRO A 324 4.10 -35.30 -24.12
N LEU A 325 3.32 -36.10 -24.87
CA LEU A 325 3.77 -36.75 -26.10
C LEU A 325 4.28 -35.66 -27.04
N SER A 326 5.58 -35.38 -26.98
CA SER A 326 6.24 -34.39 -27.82
C SER A 326 6.15 -34.90 -29.25
N GLY A 327 5.23 -34.32 -30.03
CA GLY A 327 5.04 -34.66 -31.44
C GLY A 327 3.59 -34.85 -31.89
N LEU A 328 2.61 -34.86 -30.99
CA LEU A 328 1.20 -34.99 -31.36
C LEU A 328 0.36 -33.79 -30.86
N PRO A 329 -0.45 -33.16 -31.73
CA PRO A 329 -1.27 -32.02 -31.33
C PRO A 329 -2.36 -32.46 -30.34
N ALA A 330 -2.69 -31.59 -29.37
CA ALA A 330 -3.53 -31.90 -28.21
C ALA A 330 -4.91 -32.55 -28.53
N TRP A 331 -5.44 -32.35 -29.74
CA TRP A 331 -6.70 -32.97 -30.19
C TRP A 331 -6.59 -34.48 -30.46
N SER A 332 -5.39 -35.01 -30.72
CA SER A 332 -5.17 -36.43 -31.03
C SER A 332 -5.45 -37.35 -29.82
N LEU A 333 -5.06 -36.92 -28.62
CA LEU A 333 -5.35 -37.65 -27.38
C LEU A 333 -6.86 -37.65 -27.08
N GLN A 334 -7.53 -36.51 -27.33
CA GLN A 334 -8.99 -36.38 -27.20
C GLN A 334 -9.71 -37.35 -28.17
N CYS A 335 -9.23 -37.45 -29.42
CA CYS A 335 -9.79 -38.36 -30.41
C CYS A 335 -9.61 -39.83 -30.02
N LEU A 336 -8.43 -40.22 -29.52
CA LEU A 336 -8.15 -41.58 -29.06
C LEU A 336 -9.01 -41.98 -27.86
N CYS A 337 -9.17 -41.10 -26.86
CA CYS A 337 -10.04 -41.34 -25.72
C CYS A 337 -11.51 -41.46 -26.13
N THR A 338 -11.96 -40.62 -27.07
CA THR A 338 -13.34 -40.66 -27.58
C THR A 338 -13.61 -41.94 -28.38
N LEU A 339 -12.67 -42.36 -29.23
CA LEU A 339 -12.74 -43.63 -29.95
C LEU A 339 -12.73 -44.83 -29.01
N GLY A 340 -11.88 -44.80 -27.98
CA GLY A 340 -11.83 -45.83 -26.94
C GLY A 340 -13.16 -45.97 -26.20
N ALA A 341 -13.75 -44.85 -25.77
CA ALA A 341 -15.06 -44.84 -25.11
C ALA A 341 -16.18 -45.36 -26.02
N LEU A 342 -16.15 -45.03 -27.32
CA LEU A 342 -17.10 -45.55 -28.31
C LEU A 342 -16.94 -47.06 -28.51
N VAL A 343 -15.72 -47.57 -28.61
CA VAL A 343 -15.48 -49.02 -28.77
C VAL A 343 -15.94 -49.79 -27.53
N VAL A 344 -15.65 -49.29 -26.33
CA VAL A 344 -16.11 -49.88 -25.07
C VAL A 344 -17.64 -49.81 -24.97
N GLY A 345 -18.25 -48.69 -25.34
CA GLY A 345 -19.71 -48.54 -25.37
C GLY A 345 -20.40 -49.48 -26.36
N VAL A 346 -19.84 -49.65 -27.57
CA VAL A 346 -20.39 -50.55 -28.59
C VAL A 346 -20.18 -52.02 -28.20
N ALA A 347 -19.02 -52.37 -27.64
CA ALA A 347 -18.74 -53.72 -27.16
C ALA A 347 -19.62 -54.09 -25.95
N GLY A 348 -19.74 -53.18 -24.98
CA GLY A 348 -20.62 -53.33 -23.82
C GLY A 348 -22.10 -53.42 -24.20
N GLY A 349 -22.56 -52.55 -25.11
CA GLY A 349 -23.92 -52.58 -25.63
C GLY A 349 -24.25 -53.88 -26.40
N ARG A 350 -23.31 -54.37 -27.22
CA ARG A 350 -23.47 -55.66 -27.93
C ARG A 350 -23.41 -56.86 -27.00
N ALA A 351 -22.60 -56.83 -25.95
CA ALA A 351 -22.56 -57.86 -24.93
C ALA A 351 -23.87 -57.90 -24.11
N HIS A 352 -24.40 -56.73 -23.74
CA HIS A 352 -25.70 -56.61 -23.07
C HIS A 352 -26.86 -57.13 -23.95
N ALA A 353 -26.87 -56.77 -25.24
CA ALA A 353 -27.89 -57.25 -26.19
C ALA A 353 -27.84 -58.77 -26.45
N ARG A 354 -26.67 -59.41 -26.26
CA ARG A 354 -26.51 -60.88 -26.41
C ARG A 354 -26.79 -61.67 -25.13
N GLY A 355 -26.81 -61.02 -23.97
CA GLY A 355 -27.12 -61.64 -22.67
C GLY A 355 -28.58 -61.51 -22.23
N GLY A 356 -29.42 -60.81 -23.01
CA GLY A 356 -30.84 -60.57 -22.74
C GLY A 356 -31.79 -61.34 -23.66
N MET A 357 -31.39 -62.51 -24.16
CA MET A 357 -32.21 -63.43 -24.95
C MET A 357 -32.29 -64.80 -24.26
#